data_AF-A0A352NFH4-F1
#
_entry.id   AF-A0A352NFH4-F1
#
_cell.length_a   1.000
_cell.length_b   1.000
_cell.length_c   1.000
_cell.angle_alpha   90.00
_cell.angle_beta   90.00
_cell.angle_gamma   90.00
#
_symmetry.space_group_name_H-M   'P 1'
#
loop_
_entity.id
_entity.type
_entity.pdbx_description
1 polymer ?
#
loop_
_entity_poly.entity_id
_entity_poly.type
_entity_poly.pdbx_seq_one_letter_code
_entity_poly.pdbx_strand_id
1 'polypeptide(L)'
;MGLVNYVTSLDDFHIEFIPMDSIHNAINAAYDLGLKVTVKTLEYESAVIKSKDIAALLNITPNDRFVLQRLTPVHEGRAKGIAGFKTDNLNSTNINFLGGCDKIIKFPAVEPTGNLFPCCGFGNGARLAGNGLSEDFYELLVRMQNNLLFNLLATAGPLEIYRRVKERMPQLQEPIFSNPCEMCNYLYGSEEVGGAVYQVMQDLIRAVP
;
A
#
# COMPACT_ATOMS: atom_id res chain seq x y z
N MET A 1 -15.95 -23.69 -2.36
CA MET A 1 -15.41 -22.98 -1.18
C MET A 1 -16.29 -21.78 -0.91
N GLY A 2 -16.61 -21.51 0.36
CA GLY A 2 -17.37 -20.32 0.79
C GLY A 2 -16.46 -19.21 1.32
N LEU A 3 -17.05 -18.18 1.94
CA LEU A 3 -16.32 -17.12 2.62
C LEU A 3 -15.57 -17.68 3.84
N VAL A 4 -14.29 -17.33 4.00
CA VAL A 4 -13.43 -17.81 5.11
C VAL A 4 -12.92 -16.70 6.03
N ASN A 5 -12.91 -15.45 5.55
CA ASN A 5 -12.51 -14.27 6.32
C ASN A 5 -13.48 -13.14 5.99
N TYR A 6 -13.97 -12.45 7.02
CA TYR A 6 -14.69 -11.20 6.87
C TYR A 6 -13.72 -10.03 7.14
N VAL A 7 -13.61 -9.10 6.20
CA VAL A 7 -12.75 -7.92 6.32
C VAL A 7 -13.62 -6.68 6.17
N THR A 8 -13.58 -5.78 7.15
CA THR A 8 -14.28 -4.50 7.10
C THR A 8 -13.37 -3.35 7.51
N SER A 9 -13.73 -2.14 7.11
CA SER A 9 -13.04 -0.92 7.54
C SER A 9 -13.83 -0.22 8.65
N LEU A 10 -13.12 0.37 9.61
CA LEU A 10 -13.69 1.26 10.63
C LEU A 10 -12.69 2.38 10.92
N ASP A 11 -13.02 3.57 10.45
CA ASP A 11 -12.27 4.81 10.64
C ASP A 11 -13.19 6.01 10.34
N ASP A 12 -12.64 7.21 10.50
CA ASP A 12 -13.35 8.48 10.34
C ASP A 12 -13.98 8.64 8.95
N PHE A 13 -13.37 8.07 7.90
CA PHE A 13 -13.89 8.19 6.53
C PHE A 13 -15.05 7.26 6.25
N HIS A 14 -15.11 6.10 6.92
CA HIS A 14 -16.18 5.13 6.71
C HIS A 14 -17.41 5.47 7.55
N ILE A 15 -17.23 6.02 8.75
CA ILE A 15 -18.35 6.27 9.67
C ILE A 15 -19.29 7.38 9.20
N GLU A 16 -18.81 8.26 8.31
CA GLU A 16 -19.65 9.24 7.62
C GLU A 16 -20.76 8.58 6.77
N PHE A 17 -20.50 7.39 6.24
CA PHE A 17 -21.38 6.73 5.28
C PHE A 17 -22.08 5.49 5.83
N ILE A 18 -21.54 4.86 6.86
CA ILE A 18 -22.01 3.57 7.38
C ILE A 18 -22.30 3.69 8.88
N PRO A 19 -23.55 3.46 9.34
CA PRO A 19 -23.87 3.45 10.76
C PRO A 19 -23.09 2.36 11.53
N MET A 20 -22.64 2.68 12.76
CA MET A 20 -21.93 1.73 13.63
C MET A 20 -22.68 0.39 13.79
N ASP A 21 -24.00 0.43 13.97
CA ASP A 21 -24.82 -0.78 14.15
C ASP A 21 -24.72 -1.73 12.95
N SER A 22 -24.54 -1.21 11.74
CA SER A 22 -24.35 -2.04 10.55
C SER A 22 -23.03 -2.80 10.60
N ILE A 23 -21.97 -2.13 11.08
CA ILE A 23 -20.64 -2.72 11.27
C ILE A 23 -20.68 -3.78 12.37
N HIS A 24 -21.35 -3.49 13.50
CA HIS A 24 -21.55 -4.44 14.60
C HIS A 24 -22.28 -5.70 14.14
N ASN A 25 -23.42 -5.53 13.47
CA ASN A 25 -24.23 -6.65 12.99
C ASN A 25 -23.44 -7.55 12.04
N ALA A 26 -22.66 -6.97 11.13
CA ALA A 26 -21.84 -7.75 10.20
C ALA A 26 -20.71 -8.52 10.91
N ILE A 27 -20.05 -7.89 11.90
CA ILE A 27 -18.99 -8.55 12.69
C ILE A 27 -19.56 -9.68 13.55
N ASN A 28 -20.69 -9.46 14.23
CA ASN A 28 -21.34 -10.48 15.04
C ASN A 28 -21.80 -11.67 14.19
N ALA A 29 -22.45 -11.41 13.05
CA ALA A 29 -22.82 -12.46 12.11
C ALA A 29 -21.59 -13.25 11.61
N ALA A 30 -20.46 -12.58 11.36
CA ALA A 30 -19.22 -13.25 10.99
C ALA A 30 -18.70 -14.15 12.12
N TYR A 31 -18.75 -13.71 13.38
CA TYR A 31 -18.37 -14.54 14.52
C TYR A 31 -19.31 -15.74 14.74
N ASP A 32 -20.62 -15.55 14.60
CA ASP A 32 -21.62 -16.62 14.73
C ASP A 32 -21.38 -17.73 13.68
N LEU A 33 -20.90 -17.34 12.50
CA LEU A 33 -20.50 -18.25 11.42
C LEU A 33 -19.09 -18.84 11.60
N GLY A 34 -18.39 -18.50 12.68
CA GLY A 34 -17.04 -18.97 12.97
C GLY A 34 -15.95 -18.39 12.06
N LEU A 35 -16.23 -17.28 11.37
CA LEU A 35 -15.27 -16.62 10.49
C LEU A 35 -14.22 -15.84 11.28
N LYS A 36 -13.03 -15.72 10.70
CA LYS A 36 -12.04 -14.76 11.15
C LYS A 36 -12.46 -13.36 10.70
N VAL A 37 -12.39 -12.39 11.60
CA VAL A 37 -12.74 -10.99 11.36
C VAL A 37 -11.47 -10.15 11.34
N THR A 38 -11.29 -9.36 10.28
CA THR A 38 -10.25 -8.34 10.21
C THR A 38 -10.88 -6.96 10.12
N VAL A 39 -10.55 -6.08 11.06
CA VAL A 39 -10.93 -4.67 11.00
C VAL A 39 -9.72 -3.86 10.57
N LYS A 40 -9.87 -3.09 9.50
CA LYS A 40 -8.87 -2.14 9.02
C LYS A 40 -9.22 -0.75 9.49
N THR A 41 -8.25 -0.02 10.01
CA THR A 41 -8.45 1.37 10.45
C THR A 41 -7.34 2.25 9.91
N LEU A 42 -7.72 3.38 9.32
CA LEU A 42 -6.78 4.43 8.92
C LEU A 42 -6.48 5.32 10.11
N GLU A 43 -5.20 5.41 10.48
CA GLU A 43 -4.76 6.23 11.61
C GLU A 43 -3.79 7.32 11.11
N TYR A 44 -4.09 8.56 11.49
CA TYR A 44 -3.31 9.78 11.20
C TYR A 44 -3.41 10.74 12.39
N GLU A 45 -2.63 11.83 12.43
CA GLU A 45 -2.52 12.71 13.62
C GLU A 45 -3.89 13.15 14.13
N SER A 46 -4.71 13.75 13.25
CA SER A 46 -6.02 14.29 13.59
C SER A 46 -7.18 13.28 13.60
N ALA A 47 -6.91 11.99 13.38
CA ALA A 47 -7.97 10.98 13.36
C ALA A 47 -8.70 10.92 14.72
N VAL A 48 -10.03 10.88 14.71
CA VAL A 48 -10.88 10.75 15.90
C VAL A 48 -10.89 9.30 16.36
N ILE A 49 -11.13 8.36 15.44
CA ILE A 49 -11.08 6.92 15.69
C ILE A 49 -9.62 6.46 15.57
N LYS A 50 -9.06 5.91 16.66
CA LYS A 50 -7.74 5.27 16.65
C LYS A 50 -7.87 3.77 16.83
N SER A 51 -6.80 3.04 16.49
CA SER A 51 -6.73 1.58 16.66
C SER A 51 -7.09 1.11 18.08
N LYS A 52 -6.69 1.87 19.11
CA LYS A 52 -6.97 1.55 20.52
C LYS A 52 -8.47 1.59 20.87
N ASP A 53 -9.27 2.33 20.11
CA ASP A 53 -10.68 2.56 20.39
C ASP A 53 -11.57 1.48 19.76
N ILE A 54 -11.07 0.76 18.75
CA ILE A 54 -11.86 -0.15 17.91
C ILE A 54 -12.57 -1.24 18.71
N ALA A 55 -11.89 -1.90 19.66
CA ALA A 55 -12.51 -2.97 20.44
C ALA A 55 -13.68 -2.45 21.30
N ALA A 56 -13.51 -1.27 21.90
CA ALA A 56 -14.54 -0.61 22.70
C ALA A 56 -15.71 -0.13 21.83
N LEU A 57 -15.41 0.50 20.69
CA LEU A 57 -16.43 0.95 19.72
C LEU A 57 -17.26 -0.21 19.18
N LEU A 58 -16.65 -1.39 19.01
CA LEU A 58 -17.32 -2.59 18.54
C LEU A 58 -18.00 -3.40 19.66
N ASN A 59 -17.80 -3.02 20.93
CA ASN A 59 -18.22 -3.79 22.10
C ASN A 59 -17.79 -5.27 22.02
N ILE A 60 -16.54 -5.51 21.61
CA ILE A 60 -15.96 -6.85 21.51
C ILE A 60 -14.76 -7.02 22.43
N THR A 61 -14.54 -8.25 22.89
CA THR A 61 -13.26 -8.66 23.47
C THR A 61 -12.44 -9.35 22.38
N PRO A 62 -11.29 -8.78 21.96
CA PRO A 62 -10.42 -9.41 20.97
C PRO A 62 -10.05 -10.85 21.35
N ASN A 63 -10.11 -11.75 20.38
CA ASN A 63 -9.74 -13.16 20.50
C ASN A 63 -8.85 -13.57 19.31
N ASP A 64 -8.51 -14.86 19.20
CA ASP A 64 -7.67 -15.43 18.14
C ASP A 64 -8.26 -15.28 16.72
N ARG A 65 -9.57 -15.01 16.61
CA ARG A 65 -10.27 -14.77 15.35
C ARG A 65 -10.40 -13.29 15.00
N PHE A 66 -9.95 -12.39 15.87
CA PHE A 66 -9.96 -10.95 15.62
C PHE A 66 -8.59 -10.46 15.20
N VAL A 67 -8.52 -9.75 14.08
CA VAL A 67 -7.31 -9.04 13.65
C VAL A 67 -7.62 -7.57 13.47
N LEU A 68 -6.88 -6.73 14.16
CA LEU A 68 -6.86 -5.30 13.91
C LEU A 68 -5.66 -4.95 13.03
N GLN A 69 -5.92 -4.33 11.89
CA GLN A 69 -4.89 -3.86 10.98
C GLN A 69 -4.92 -2.33 10.91
N ARG A 70 -3.91 -1.70 11.51
CA ARG A 70 -3.67 -0.26 11.38
C ARG A 70 -3.02 0.04 10.05
N LEU A 71 -3.50 1.08 9.39
CA LEU A 71 -3.02 1.58 8.11
C LEU A 71 -2.74 3.08 8.22
N THR A 72 -1.77 3.56 7.43
CA THR A 72 -1.50 5.00 7.27
C THR A 72 -2.07 5.43 5.92
N PRO A 73 -2.76 6.58 5.83
CA PRO A 73 -3.25 7.09 4.56
C PRO A 73 -2.10 7.42 3.61
N VAL A 74 -2.36 7.23 2.32
CA VAL A 74 -1.49 7.67 1.22
C VAL A 74 -2.08 8.96 0.66
N HIS A 75 -1.28 10.02 0.58
CA HIS A 75 -1.70 11.35 0.12
C HIS A 75 -1.89 11.43 -1.41
N GLU A 76 -2.83 10.66 -1.92
CA GLU A 76 -3.13 10.56 -3.34
C GLU A 76 -4.62 10.69 -3.63
N GLY A 77 -4.97 11.04 -4.88
CA GLY A 77 -6.36 11.20 -5.31
C GLY A 77 -7.15 12.15 -4.40
N ARG A 78 -8.29 11.67 -3.86
CA ARG A 78 -9.17 12.43 -2.95
C ARG A 78 -8.50 12.80 -1.62
N ALA A 79 -7.44 12.09 -1.22
CA ALA A 79 -6.72 12.35 0.02
C ALA A 79 -5.72 13.52 -0.09
N LYS A 80 -5.40 14.02 -1.28
CA LYS A 80 -4.42 15.12 -1.49
C LYS A 80 -4.76 16.43 -0.77
N GLY A 81 -6.03 16.66 -0.45
CA GLY A 81 -6.50 17.92 0.14
C GLY A 81 -6.97 17.82 1.59
N ILE A 82 -6.82 16.67 2.23
CA ILE A 82 -7.34 16.46 3.60
C ILE A 82 -6.33 17.03 4.61
N ALA A 83 -6.79 17.97 5.43
CA ALA A 83 -5.98 18.59 6.47
C ALA A 83 -5.73 17.61 7.64
N GLY A 84 -4.65 17.83 8.39
CA GLY A 84 -4.39 17.10 9.63
C GLY A 84 -3.82 15.68 9.42
N PHE A 85 -3.45 15.34 8.20
CA PHE A 85 -2.42 14.36 7.95
C PHE A 85 -1.04 15.01 8.20
N LYS A 86 -0.57 15.11 9.45
CA LYS A 86 0.88 15.29 9.60
C LYS A 86 1.57 14.00 9.25
N THR A 87 2.39 14.11 8.23
CA THR A 87 3.49 13.22 7.94
C THR A 87 4.40 13.23 9.16
N ASP A 88 4.83 12.06 9.65
CA ASP A 88 6.21 11.99 10.12
C ASP A 88 7.01 12.66 9.00
N ASN A 89 7.70 13.78 9.24
CA ASN A 89 8.39 14.54 8.19
C ASN A 89 9.55 13.69 7.64
N LEU A 90 9.22 12.65 6.89
CA LEU A 90 10.12 11.60 6.48
C LEU A 90 10.76 12.04 5.17
N ASN A 91 12.07 12.09 5.21
CA ASN A 91 12.95 12.29 4.07
C ASN A 91 13.94 11.13 4.04
N SER A 92 14.69 11.00 2.96
CA SER A 92 15.68 9.94 2.72
C SER A 92 16.73 9.78 3.82
N THR A 93 16.85 10.77 4.72
CA THR A 93 17.77 10.78 5.87
C THR A 93 17.13 10.41 7.22
N ASN A 94 15.81 10.56 7.37
CA ASN A 94 15.08 10.34 8.63
C ASN A 94 14.16 9.09 8.60
N ILE A 95 14.26 8.30 7.55
CA ILE A 95 13.45 7.11 7.36
C ILE A 95 14.11 5.90 8.03
N ASN A 96 13.42 5.30 9.01
CA ASN A 96 13.73 3.95 9.54
C ASN A 96 13.06 2.81 8.71
N PHE A 97 12.76 3.05 7.43
CA PHE A 97 12.30 2.02 6.48
C PHE A 97 13.49 1.30 5.86
N LEU A 98 14.30 0.64 6.68
CA LEU A 98 15.31 -0.27 6.17
C LEU A 98 14.61 -1.56 5.75
N GLY A 99 14.68 -1.88 4.45
CA GLY A 99 14.25 -3.17 3.91
C GLY A 99 13.17 -3.08 2.83
N GLY A 100 12.93 -4.23 2.23
CA GLY A 100 11.97 -4.42 1.14
C GLY A 100 10.52 -4.19 1.52
N CYS A 101 9.72 -3.80 0.51
CA CYS A 101 8.27 -3.69 0.63
C CYS A 101 7.65 -5.09 0.80
N ASP A 102 6.92 -5.29 1.88
CA ASP A 102 6.25 -6.57 2.18
C ASP A 102 4.94 -6.78 1.39
N LYS A 103 4.50 -5.78 0.63
CA LYS A 103 3.24 -5.83 -0.13
C LYS A 103 3.42 -6.15 -1.61
N ILE A 104 4.46 -5.61 -2.22
CA ILE A 104 4.69 -5.75 -3.66
C ILE A 104 4.92 -7.21 -4.04
N ILE A 105 4.37 -7.64 -5.17
CA ILE A 105 4.33 -9.02 -5.69
C ILE A 105 3.44 -9.96 -4.85
N LYS A 106 3.41 -9.80 -3.52
CA LYS A 106 2.69 -10.68 -2.59
C LYS A 106 1.18 -10.43 -2.53
N PHE A 107 0.76 -9.18 -2.71
CA PHE A 107 -0.64 -8.78 -2.68
C PHE A 107 -1.00 -8.02 -3.96
N PRO A 108 -1.04 -8.69 -5.12
CA PRO A 108 -1.39 -8.05 -6.37
C PRO A 108 -2.83 -7.52 -6.34
N ALA A 109 -3.07 -6.46 -7.10
CA ALA A 109 -4.38 -5.87 -7.28
C ALA A 109 -4.82 -6.05 -8.73
N VAL A 110 -6.10 -6.41 -8.94
CA VAL A 110 -6.71 -6.48 -10.26
C VAL A 110 -7.87 -5.50 -10.30
N GLU A 111 -7.83 -4.56 -11.26
CA GLU A 111 -8.93 -3.63 -11.49
C GLU A 111 -10.08 -4.31 -12.27
N PRO A 112 -11.31 -3.76 -12.22
CA PRO A 112 -12.44 -4.30 -13.00
C PRO A 112 -12.21 -4.38 -14.51
N THR A 113 -11.28 -3.57 -15.04
CA THR A 113 -10.85 -3.57 -16.45
C THR A 113 -9.85 -4.69 -16.78
N GLY A 114 -9.47 -5.52 -15.82
CA GLY A 114 -8.49 -6.59 -15.98
C GLY A 114 -7.04 -6.19 -15.73
N ASN A 115 -6.74 -4.92 -15.51
CA ASN A 115 -5.38 -4.45 -15.25
C ASN A 115 -4.83 -5.08 -13.97
N LEU A 116 -3.67 -5.72 -14.07
CA LEU A 116 -2.94 -6.32 -12.96
C LEU A 116 -1.83 -5.38 -12.49
N PHE A 117 -1.78 -5.15 -11.18
CA PHE A 117 -0.74 -4.37 -10.51
C PHE A 117 -0.05 -5.22 -9.43
N PRO A 118 1.24 -4.97 -9.14
CA PRO A 118 1.99 -5.77 -8.17
C PRO A 118 1.65 -5.44 -6.72
N CYS A 119 0.90 -4.36 -6.46
CA CYS A 119 0.36 -4.02 -5.15
C CYS A 119 -0.83 -3.07 -5.27
N CYS A 120 -1.48 -2.79 -4.14
CA CYS A 120 -2.53 -1.77 -4.02
C CYS A 120 -2.01 -0.32 -4.03
N GLY A 121 -0.69 -0.11 -4.19
CA GLY A 121 -0.09 1.21 -4.28
C GLY A 121 -0.50 1.89 -5.58
N PHE A 122 -1.64 2.58 -5.55
CA PHE A 122 -2.22 3.32 -6.65
C PHE A 122 -1.22 4.33 -7.23
N GLY A 123 -0.97 4.22 -8.53
CA GLY A 123 -0.18 5.16 -9.34
C GLY A 123 -0.57 4.98 -10.81
N ASN A 124 -0.66 6.09 -11.56
CA ASN A 124 -1.12 6.11 -12.95
C ASN A 124 -0.26 5.21 -13.85
N GLY A 125 -0.74 4.01 -14.22
CA GLY A 125 -0.22 3.13 -15.27
C GLY A 125 1.21 2.59 -15.12
N ALA A 126 2.05 3.21 -14.31
CA ALA A 126 3.50 3.03 -14.33
C ALA A 126 3.96 1.73 -13.64
N ARG A 127 3.06 1.05 -12.92
CA ARG A 127 3.26 -0.29 -12.35
C ARG A 127 2.34 -1.34 -12.94
N LEU A 128 1.79 -1.09 -14.13
CA LEU A 128 0.97 -2.08 -14.82
C LEU A 128 1.82 -3.31 -15.15
N ALA A 129 1.44 -4.47 -14.62
CA ALA A 129 2.07 -5.75 -14.91
C ALA A 129 1.51 -6.39 -16.21
N GLY A 130 0.29 -6.00 -16.59
CA GLY A 130 -0.41 -6.45 -17.80
C GLY A 130 -1.92 -6.43 -17.60
N ASN A 131 -2.66 -7.06 -18.51
CA ASN A 131 -4.13 -7.13 -18.42
C ASN A 131 -4.65 -8.56 -18.58
N GLY A 132 -5.31 -9.07 -17.54
CA GLY A 132 -5.80 -10.45 -17.45
C GLY A 132 -7.02 -10.77 -18.31
N LEU A 133 -7.64 -9.77 -18.95
CA LEU A 133 -8.70 -10.00 -19.94
C LEU A 133 -8.14 -10.21 -21.35
N SER A 134 -6.88 -9.81 -21.61
CA SER A 134 -6.23 -9.91 -22.93
C SER A 134 -5.04 -10.87 -22.98
N GLU A 135 -4.47 -11.23 -21.84
CA GLU A 135 -3.27 -12.07 -21.72
C GLU A 135 -3.54 -13.28 -20.81
N ASP A 136 -2.75 -14.34 -20.96
CA ASP A 136 -2.82 -15.48 -20.03
C ASP A 136 -2.44 -15.04 -18.61
N PHE A 137 -3.34 -15.29 -17.66
CA PHE A 137 -3.18 -14.77 -16.30
C PHE A 137 -1.99 -15.41 -15.55
N TYR A 138 -1.65 -16.67 -15.85
CA TYR A 138 -0.49 -17.32 -15.24
C TYR A 138 0.81 -16.68 -15.74
N GLU A 139 0.93 -16.48 -17.05
CA GLU A 139 2.09 -15.78 -17.64
C GLU A 139 2.22 -14.34 -17.11
N LEU A 140 1.11 -13.65 -16.90
CA LEU A 140 1.12 -12.33 -16.25
C LEU A 140 1.71 -12.36 -14.84
N LEU A 141 1.32 -13.35 -14.03
CA LEU A 141 1.85 -13.52 -12.68
C LEU A 141 3.34 -13.85 -12.69
N VAL A 142 3.78 -14.74 -13.59
CA VAL A 142 5.20 -15.08 -13.78
C VAL A 142 6.00 -13.84 -14.21
N ARG A 143 5.49 -13.06 -15.16
CA ARG A 143 6.13 -11.82 -15.61
C ARG A 143 6.22 -10.78 -14.49
N MET A 144 5.16 -10.63 -13.71
CA MET A 144 5.15 -9.75 -12.53
C MET A 144 6.19 -10.19 -11.49
N GLN A 145 6.25 -11.50 -11.18
CA GLN A 145 7.20 -12.06 -10.22
C GLN A 145 8.65 -11.95 -10.66
N ASN A 146 8.92 -11.95 -11.97
CA ASN A 146 10.26 -11.80 -12.53
C ASN A 146 10.63 -10.36 -12.92
N ASN A 147 9.76 -9.38 -12.64
CA ASN A 147 10.03 -7.99 -12.94
C ASN A 147 11.14 -7.45 -12.01
N LEU A 148 12.24 -6.97 -12.60
CA LEU A 148 13.41 -6.49 -11.83
C LEU A 148 13.04 -5.36 -10.87
N LEU A 149 12.27 -4.36 -11.32
CA LEU A 149 11.91 -3.22 -10.48
C LEU A 149 11.04 -3.65 -9.29
N PHE A 150 10.10 -4.58 -9.53
CA PHE A 150 9.25 -5.10 -8.45
C PHE A 150 10.06 -5.91 -7.44
N ASN A 151 11.06 -6.68 -7.90
CA ASN A 151 11.97 -7.41 -7.01
C ASN A 151 12.91 -6.48 -6.23
N LEU A 152 13.39 -5.39 -6.84
CA LEU A 152 14.15 -4.36 -6.13
C LEU A 152 13.31 -3.70 -5.04
N LEU A 153 12.05 -3.38 -5.35
CA LEU A 153 11.12 -2.86 -4.36
C LEU A 153 10.82 -3.89 -3.26
N ALA A 154 10.71 -5.18 -3.60
CA ALA A 154 10.44 -6.25 -2.64
C ALA A 154 11.64 -6.58 -1.72
N THR A 155 12.86 -6.27 -2.15
CA THR A 155 14.10 -6.64 -1.42
C THR A 155 14.75 -5.45 -0.74
N ALA A 156 14.93 -4.35 -1.47
CA ALA A 156 15.62 -3.14 -1.01
C ALA A 156 14.65 -2.03 -0.56
N GLY A 157 13.45 -2.01 -1.12
CA GLY A 157 12.42 -1.03 -0.79
C GLY A 157 12.53 0.27 -1.60
N PRO A 158 11.49 1.13 -1.52
CA PRO A 158 11.46 2.38 -2.28
C PRO A 158 12.56 3.38 -1.83
N LEU A 159 12.98 3.34 -0.57
CA LEU A 159 14.03 4.23 -0.04
C LEU A 159 15.37 4.01 -0.72
N GLU A 160 15.81 2.76 -0.83
CA GLU A 160 17.10 2.44 -1.43
C GLU A 160 17.14 2.83 -2.91
N ILE A 161 16.06 2.58 -3.65
CA ILE A 161 15.93 2.99 -5.05
C ILE A 161 15.98 4.52 -5.16
N TYR A 162 15.26 5.22 -4.28
CA TYR A 162 15.26 6.68 -4.25
C TYR A 162 16.65 7.26 -3.97
N ARG A 163 17.42 6.70 -3.03
CA ARG A 163 18.80 7.13 -2.75
C ARG A 163 19.68 7.06 -4.00
N ARG A 164 19.59 5.97 -4.75
CA ARG A 164 20.34 5.78 -6.02
C ARG A 164 19.89 6.74 -7.12
N VAL A 165 18.59 7.03 -7.19
CA VAL A 165 18.06 8.08 -8.10
C VAL A 165 18.63 9.45 -7.70
N LYS A 166 18.66 9.77 -6.42
CA LYS A 166 19.17 11.04 -5.88
C LYS A 166 20.68 11.22 -6.11
N GLU A 167 21.47 10.15 -6.03
CA GLU A 167 22.89 10.16 -6.40
C GLU A 167 23.11 10.56 -7.86
N ARG A 168 22.20 10.12 -8.76
CA ARG A 168 22.23 10.46 -10.18
C ARG A 168 21.67 11.83 -10.49
N MET A 169 20.73 12.29 -9.68
CA MET A 169 20.07 13.58 -9.82
C MET A 169 20.19 14.41 -8.53
N PRO A 170 21.39 14.91 -8.18
CA PRO A 170 21.58 15.65 -6.94
C PRO A 170 20.66 16.87 -6.80
N GLN A 171 20.28 17.47 -7.93
CA GLN A 171 19.37 18.61 -8.03
C GLN A 171 17.89 18.28 -7.78
N LEU A 172 17.50 16.99 -7.81
CA LEU A 172 16.11 16.57 -7.66
C LEU A 172 15.58 17.01 -6.30
N GLN A 173 14.61 17.92 -6.26
CA GLN A 173 14.05 18.35 -4.98
C GLN A 173 13.33 17.17 -4.31
N GLU A 174 13.75 16.84 -3.09
CA GLU A 174 13.14 15.75 -2.32
C GLU A 174 11.80 16.21 -1.73
N PRO A 175 10.68 15.56 -2.10
CA PRO A 175 9.42 15.75 -1.40
C PRO A 175 9.50 15.20 0.04
N ILE A 176 8.65 15.71 0.91
CA ILE A 176 8.39 15.07 2.20
C ILE A 176 7.41 13.92 1.95
N PHE A 177 7.78 12.73 2.39
CA PHE A 177 6.91 11.56 2.30
C PHE A 177 6.31 11.26 3.67
N SER A 178 5.15 10.62 3.68
CA SER A 178 4.45 10.21 4.91
C SER A 178 4.58 8.71 5.16
N ASN A 179 4.81 7.95 4.11
CA ASN A 179 4.91 6.49 4.12
C ASN A 179 5.67 6.00 2.87
N PRO A 180 6.09 4.73 2.86
CA PRO A 180 6.84 4.15 1.72
C PRO A 180 6.06 4.12 0.41
N CYS A 181 4.72 4.07 0.45
CA CYS A 181 3.91 4.01 -0.76
C CYS A 181 3.96 5.33 -1.54
N GLU A 182 4.04 6.48 -0.86
CA GLU A 182 4.19 7.79 -1.50
C GLU A 182 5.55 7.94 -2.18
N MET A 183 6.62 7.52 -1.50
CA MET A 183 7.95 7.48 -2.11
C MET A 183 7.97 6.54 -3.31
N CYS A 184 7.36 5.35 -3.15
CA CYS A 184 7.20 4.45 -4.26
C CYS A 184 6.46 5.17 -5.40
N ASN A 185 5.35 5.87 -5.16
CA ASN A 185 4.58 6.57 -6.20
C ASN A 185 5.39 7.66 -6.89
N TYR A 186 6.17 8.41 -6.13
CA TYR A 186 7.07 9.42 -6.66
C TYR A 186 8.10 8.85 -7.64
N LEU A 187 8.65 7.65 -7.37
CA LEU A 187 9.59 6.97 -8.28
C LEU A 187 9.00 6.69 -9.67
N TYR A 188 7.67 6.77 -9.81
CA TYR A 188 6.95 6.59 -11.06
C TYR A 188 6.16 7.84 -11.49
N GLY A 189 6.29 8.95 -10.76
CA GLY A 189 5.41 10.10 -10.87
C GLY A 189 5.71 11.02 -12.06
N SER A 190 6.92 10.99 -12.60
CA SER A 190 7.31 11.75 -13.79
C SER A 190 8.21 10.93 -14.72
N GLU A 191 8.22 11.30 -15.99
CA GLU A 191 9.12 10.71 -17.00
C GLU A 191 10.59 10.90 -16.60
N GLU A 192 10.92 12.04 -16.00
CA GLU A 192 12.27 12.36 -15.51
C GLU A 192 12.72 11.39 -14.40
N VAL A 193 11.92 11.23 -13.35
CA VAL A 193 12.24 10.34 -12.22
C VAL A 193 12.21 8.88 -12.67
N GLY A 194 11.22 8.50 -13.49
CA GLY A 194 11.13 7.17 -14.07
C GLY A 194 12.34 6.83 -14.95
N GLY A 195 12.83 7.78 -15.73
CA GLY A 195 14.06 7.64 -16.50
C GLY A 195 15.28 7.38 -15.62
N ALA A 196 15.41 8.09 -14.50
CA ALA A 196 16.47 7.86 -13.53
C ALA A 196 16.37 6.48 -12.85
N VAL A 197 15.16 6.03 -12.50
CA VAL A 197 14.93 4.66 -11.99
C VAL A 197 15.37 3.62 -13.01
N TYR A 198 15.04 3.82 -14.28
CA TYR A 198 15.47 2.93 -15.35
C TYR A 198 17.00 2.87 -15.48
N GLN A 199 17.71 4.00 -15.35
CA GLN A 199 19.17 4.01 -15.33
C GLN A 199 19.75 3.27 -14.12
N VAL A 200 19.14 3.39 -12.94
CA VAL A 200 19.52 2.60 -11.75
C VAL A 200 19.38 1.11 -12.03
N MET A 201 18.30 0.68 -12.70
CA MET A 201 18.12 -0.72 -13.09
C MET A 201 19.19 -1.19 -14.09
N GLN A 202 19.53 -0.38 -15.09
CA GLN A 202 20.56 -0.74 -16.07
C GLN A 202 21.94 -0.95 -15.43
N ASP A 203 22.33 -0.09 -14.49
CA ASP A 203 23.57 -0.24 -13.74
C ASP A 203 23.62 -1.55 -12.95
N LEU A 204 22.53 -1.87 -12.26
CA LEU A 204 22.44 -3.09 -11.47
C LEU A 204 22.57 -4.32 -12.37
N ILE A 205 21.95 -4.31 -13.55
CA ILE A 205 22.10 -5.39 -14.54
C ILE A 205 23.55 -5.50 -15.00
N ARG A 206 24.23 -4.39 -15.29
CA ARG A 206 25.64 -4.39 -15.73
C ARG A 206 26.63 -4.81 -14.63
N ALA A 207 26.25 -4.66 -13.36
CA ALA A 207 27.07 -5.04 -12.22
C ALA A 207 26.97 -6.54 -11.88
N VAL A 208 26.04 -7.28 -12.50
CA VAL A 208 25.98 -8.74 -12.40
C VAL A 208 27.06 -9.33 -13.32
N PRO A 209 28.04 -10.08 -12.78
CA PRO A 209 29.11 -10.69 -13.57
C PRO A 209 28.63 -11.82 -14.50
#